data_AF-A0A2J8KT33-F1
#
_entry.id   AF-A0A2J8KT33-F1
#
_cell.length_a   1.000
_cell.length_b   1.000
_cell.length_c   1.000
_cell.angle_alpha   90.00
_cell.angle_beta   90.00
_cell.angle_gamma   90.00
#
_symmetry.space_group_name_H-M   'P 1'
#
loop_
_entity.id
_entity.type
_entity.pdbx_description
1 polymer ?
#
loop_
_entity_poly.entity_id
_entity_poly.type
_entity_poly.pdbx_seq_one_letter_code
_entity_poly.pdbx_strand_id
1 'polypeptide(L)'
;MGRPLHLVLLSASLAGLLLLGESLFIRREQANNILARVTRANSFLEEMKKGHLERECMEETCSYEEAREVFEDSDKTNEFWNKYKDGDQCETSPCQNQGKCKDGLGEYTCTCLEGFEGKNCELCMLIFAL
;
A
#
# COMPACT_ATOMS: atom_id res chain seq x y z
N MET A 1 59.81 40.31 4.62
CA MET A 1 58.81 40.66 5.65
C MET A 1 57.63 41.32 4.94
N GLY A 2 56.40 40.83 4.88
CA GLY A 2 55.77 39.58 5.28
C GLY A 2 54.36 39.59 4.66
N ARG A 3 53.94 38.49 4.03
CA ARG A 3 52.55 38.18 3.64
C ARG A 3 52.47 36.67 3.40
N PRO A 4 51.36 36.00 3.71
CA PRO A 4 50.44 36.24 4.82
C PRO A 4 50.09 34.91 5.54
N LEU A 5 50.15 34.93 6.87
CA LEU A 5 49.69 33.85 7.76
C LEU A 5 48.20 33.46 7.54
N HIS A 6 47.44 34.28 6.79
CA HIS A 6 46.03 34.07 6.47
C HIS A 6 45.74 32.93 5.49
N LEU A 7 46.68 32.54 4.61
CA LEU A 7 46.40 31.46 3.65
C LEU A 7 46.45 30.07 4.29
N VAL A 8 47.18 29.92 5.41
CA VAL A 8 47.29 28.66 6.16
C VAL A 8 46.08 28.47 7.10
N LEU A 9 45.41 29.55 7.50
CA LEU A 9 44.21 29.45 8.35
C LEU A 9 42.96 28.99 7.59
N LEU A 10 42.88 29.24 6.27
CA LEU A 10 41.75 28.78 5.45
C LEU A 10 41.79 27.27 5.14
N SER A 11 42.97 26.63 5.17
CA SER A 11 43.05 25.17 5.04
C SER A 11 42.77 24.44 6.35
N ALA A 12 42.98 25.09 7.50
CA ALA A 12 42.70 24.51 8.81
C ALA A 12 41.19 24.45 9.15
N SER A 13 40.36 25.29 8.55
CA SER A 13 38.91 25.30 8.82
C SER A 13 38.13 24.18 8.09
N LEU A 14 38.62 23.69 6.94
CA LEU A 14 38.00 22.56 6.23
C LEU A 14 38.37 21.20 6.83
N ALA A 15 39.56 21.07 7.42
CA ALA A 15 39.97 19.86 8.13
C ALA A 15 39.27 19.70 9.49
N GLY A 16 38.88 20.79 10.14
CA GLY A 16 38.14 20.76 11.42
C GLY A 16 36.69 20.25 11.28
N LEU A 17 36.04 20.52 10.15
CA LEU A 17 34.67 20.05 9.86
C LEU A 17 34.59 18.54 9.60
N LEU A 18 35.70 17.88 9.25
CA LEU A 18 35.75 16.43 9.06
C LEU A 18 35.93 15.64 10.38
N LEU A 19 36.25 16.32 11.49
CA LEU A 19 36.42 15.68 12.80
C LEU A 19 35.23 15.87 13.75
N LEU A 20 34.25 16.69 13.37
CA LEU A 20 32.92 16.73 13.99
C LEU A 20 31.92 15.90 13.16
N GLY A 21 32.38 14.73 12.71
CA GLY A 21 31.49 13.67 12.26
C GLY A 21 30.71 13.11 13.45
N GLU A 22 29.79 13.90 14.01
CA GLU A 22 28.66 13.32 14.71
C GLU A 22 27.98 12.42 13.68
N SER A 23 28.10 11.12 13.90
CA SER A 23 27.48 10.13 13.05
C SER A 23 26.00 10.48 12.94
N LEU A 24 25.58 10.87 11.75
CA LEU A 24 24.18 11.02 11.32
C LEU A 24 23.48 9.64 11.25
N PHE A 25 23.87 8.74 12.14
CA PHE A 25 23.44 7.37 12.25
C PHE A 25 22.94 7.16 13.68
N ILE A 26 21.63 6.96 13.76
CA ILE A 26 20.93 6.48 14.94
C ILE A 26 21.53 5.12 15.35
N ARG A 27 21.81 4.93 16.64
CA ARG A 27 22.29 3.63 17.16
C ARG A 27 21.18 2.58 17.08
N ARG A 28 21.56 1.31 16.86
CA ARG A 28 20.64 0.16 16.73
C ARG A 28 19.67 0.03 17.91
N GLU A 29 20.12 0.36 19.12
CA GLU A 29 19.29 0.36 20.34
C GLU A 29 18.22 1.47 20.37
N GLN A 30 18.42 2.57 19.65
CA GLN A 30 17.50 3.69 19.55
C GLN A 30 16.57 3.60 18.32
N ALA A 31 16.88 2.70 17.38
CA ALA A 31 16.10 2.53 16.15
C ALA A 31 14.64 2.14 16.43
N ASN A 32 14.39 1.33 17.46
CA ASN A 32 13.03 0.89 17.82
C ASN A 32 12.15 2.02 18.37
N ASN A 33 12.74 3.08 18.95
CA ASN A 33 12.02 4.26 19.42
C ASN A 33 11.76 5.29 18.31
N ILE A 34 12.43 5.12 17.16
CA ILE A 34 12.29 5.96 15.96
C ILE A 34 11.40 5.28 14.91
N LEU A 35 11.17 3.97 15.04
CA LEU A 35 10.16 3.21 14.30
C LEU A 35 8.72 3.41 14.82
N ALA A 36 8.41 4.53 15.48
CA ALA A 36 7.03 5.01 15.46
C ALA A 36 6.75 5.38 14.00
N ARG A 37 5.81 4.70 13.33
CA ARG A 37 5.46 4.95 11.93
C ARG A 37 5.24 6.45 11.72
N VAL A 38 6.24 7.15 11.20
CA VAL A 38 6.01 8.41 10.51
C VAL A 38 5.47 7.97 9.16
N THR A 39 4.27 8.42 8.82
CA THR A 39 3.66 8.16 7.51
C THR A 39 4.64 8.56 6.40
N ARG A 40 4.59 7.83 5.29
CA ARG A 40 5.68 7.63 4.35
C ARG A 40 5.87 8.78 3.34
N ALA A 41 5.85 10.05 3.74
CA ALA A 41 5.81 11.26 2.89
C ALA A 41 5.81 11.06 1.35
N ASN A 42 4.71 10.57 0.78
CA ASN A 42 4.44 10.73 -0.65
C ASN A 42 4.07 12.19 -0.94
N SER A 43 4.75 12.83 -1.90
CA SER A 43 4.54 14.20 -2.43
C SER A 43 3.56 15.09 -1.64
N PHE A 44 3.93 15.46 -0.41
CA PHE A 44 3.39 16.54 0.45
C PHE A 44 1.85 16.61 0.72
N LEU A 45 0.99 15.88 0.00
CA LEU A 45 -0.47 16.07 0.04
C LEU A 45 -1.29 14.78 -0.14
N GLU A 46 -0.66 13.62 -0.34
CA GLU A 46 -1.38 12.34 -0.39
C GLU A 46 -1.58 11.72 1.00
N GLU A 47 -0.83 12.14 2.03
CA GLU A 47 -0.86 11.51 3.37
C GLU A 47 -1.70 12.21 4.43
N MET A 48 -2.16 13.44 4.17
CA MET A 48 -3.13 14.12 5.06
C MET A 48 -4.59 13.79 4.71
N LYS A 49 -4.82 12.96 3.71
CA LYS A 49 -6.17 12.52 3.35
C LYS A 49 -6.53 11.31 4.20
N LYS A 50 -7.77 11.28 4.69
CA LYS A 50 -8.35 10.09 5.33
C LYS A 50 -8.12 8.88 4.40
N GLY A 51 -7.62 7.77 4.95
CA GLY A 51 -7.35 6.55 4.19
C GLY A 51 -8.54 6.18 3.32
N HIS A 52 -8.28 5.91 2.04
CA HIS A 52 -9.31 5.59 1.07
C HIS A 52 -9.34 4.08 0.85
N LEU A 53 -10.42 3.43 1.31
CA LEU A 53 -10.57 1.97 1.29
C LEU A 53 -10.21 1.34 -0.06
N GLU A 54 -10.70 1.94 -1.15
CA GLU A 54 -10.44 1.43 -2.51
C GLU A 54 -8.95 1.44 -2.85
N ARG A 55 -8.23 2.49 -2.45
CA ARG A 55 -6.82 2.66 -2.85
C ARG A 55 -5.91 1.80 -2.00
N GLU A 56 -6.14 1.78 -0.70
CA GLU A 56 -5.23 1.11 0.25
C GLU A 56 -5.50 -0.39 0.35
N CYS A 57 -6.76 -0.80 0.30
CA CYS A 57 -7.14 -2.20 0.50
C CYS A 57 -7.64 -2.90 -0.77
N MET A 58 -8.13 -2.21 -1.81
CA MET A 58 -8.61 -2.87 -3.04
C MET A 58 -7.58 -2.82 -4.17
N GLU A 59 -6.89 -1.69 -4.36
CA GLU A 59 -5.80 -1.55 -5.33
C GLU A 59 -4.46 -2.08 -4.77
N GLU A 60 -4.32 -2.13 -3.44
CA GLU A 60 -3.14 -2.61 -2.73
C GLU A 60 -3.53 -3.61 -1.60
N THR A 61 -2.52 -4.31 -1.05
CA THR A 61 -2.70 -5.17 0.13
C THR A 61 -2.54 -4.36 1.41
N CYS A 62 -3.59 -4.24 2.21
CA CYS A 62 -3.56 -3.55 3.49
C CYS A 62 -3.49 -4.50 4.69
N SER A 63 -2.95 -4.00 5.79
CA SER A 63 -2.96 -4.63 7.12
C SER A 63 -4.26 -4.34 7.88
N TYR A 64 -4.54 -5.13 8.92
CA TYR A 64 -5.71 -4.92 9.78
C TYR A 64 -5.69 -3.53 10.43
N GLU A 65 -4.51 -3.04 10.81
CA GLU A 65 -4.33 -1.72 11.41
C GLU A 65 -4.65 -0.59 10.42
N GLU A 66 -4.31 -0.74 9.14
CA GLU A 66 -4.65 0.22 8.09
C GLU A 66 -6.16 0.22 7.82
N ALA A 67 -6.78 -0.95 7.71
CA ALA A 67 -8.24 -1.04 7.61
C ALA A 67 -8.95 -0.39 8.83
N ARG A 68 -8.39 -0.52 10.03
CA ARG A 68 -8.92 0.14 11.25
C ARG A 68 -8.84 1.66 11.18
N GLU A 69 -7.80 2.20 10.55
CA GLU A 69 -7.64 3.65 10.33
C GLU A 69 -8.68 4.19 9.34
N VAL A 70 -9.13 3.38 8.38
CA VAL A 70 -10.20 3.75 7.43
C VAL A 70 -11.58 3.79 8.10
N PHE A 71 -11.94 2.75 8.85
CA PHE A 71 -13.28 2.60 9.41
C PHE A 71 -13.47 3.35 10.74
N GLU A 72 -12.40 3.58 11.51
CA GLU A 72 -12.43 4.18 12.86
C GLU A 72 -13.36 3.48 13.87
N ASP A 73 -13.87 2.29 13.53
CA ASP A 73 -14.84 1.49 14.29
C ASP A 73 -14.42 0.02 14.24
N SER A 74 -14.26 -0.59 15.41
CA SER A 74 -13.69 -1.93 15.52
C SER A 74 -14.62 -3.02 14.96
N ASP A 75 -15.94 -2.87 15.09
CA ASP A 75 -16.90 -3.86 14.62
C ASP A 75 -16.95 -3.86 13.09
N LYS A 76 -16.96 -2.66 12.48
CA LYS A 76 -16.89 -2.50 11.03
C LYS A 76 -15.56 -2.98 10.45
N THR A 77 -14.44 -2.70 11.12
CA THR A 77 -13.13 -3.22 10.69
C THR A 77 -13.12 -4.74 10.72
N ASN A 78 -13.66 -5.37 11.77
CA ASN A 78 -13.72 -6.82 11.87
C ASN A 78 -14.63 -7.44 10.79
N GLU A 79 -15.79 -6.84 10.52
CA GLU A 79 -16.70 -7.31 9.47
C GLU A 79 -16.04 -7.25 8.09
N PHE A 80 -15.38 -6.13 7.78
CA PHE A 80 -14.59 -5.98 6.56
C PHE A 80 -13.45 -7.01 6.48
N TRP A 81 -12.64 -7.09 7.54
CA TRP A 81 -11.44 -7.92 7.58
C TRP A 81 -11.74 -9.41 7.45
N ASN A 82 -12.86 -9.85 8.02
CA ASN A 82 -13.30 -11.24 7.91
C ASN A 82 -13.58 -11.68 6.48
N LYS A 83 -13.94 -10.76 5.58
CA LYS A 83 -14.12 -11.02 4.16
C LYS A 83 -12.86 -10.75 3.35
N TYR A 84 -12.10 -9.71 3.73
CA TYR A 84 -10.89 -9.29 3.03
C TYR A 84 -9.76 -10.32 3.09
N LYS A 85 -9.58 -11.00 4.23
CA LYS A 85 -8.50 -11.95 4.45
C LYS A 85 -8.63 -13.27 3.66
N ASP A 86 -9.77 -13.51 3.03
CA ASP A 86 -10.07 -14.77 2.33
C ASP A 86 -9.33 -14.89 0.97
N GLY A 87 -8.65 -13.83 0.52
CA GLY A 87 -7.82 -13.83 -0.68
C GLY A 87 -8.61 -13.62 -1.98
N ASP A 88 -7.92 -13.69 -3.13
CA ASP A 88 -8.53 -13.48 -4.45
C ASP A 88 -9.46 -14.64 -4.82
N GLN A 89 -10.78 -14.39 -4.85
CA GLN A 89 -11.77 -15.42 -5.15
C GLN A 89 -11.82 -15.78 -6.65
N CYS A 90 -11.12 -15.02 -7.50
CA CYS A 90 -10.90 -15.35 -8.91
C CYS A 90 -9.71 -16.30 -9.13
N GLU A 91 -8.92 -16.64 -8.11
CA GLU A 91 -7.75 -17.52 -8.25
C GLU A 91 -8.13 -18.89 -8.85
N THR A 92 -9.29 -19.42 -8.47
CA THR A 92 -9.81 -20.70 -8.99
C THR A 92 -10.43 -20.60 -10.38
N SER A 93 -10.43 -19.42 -11.00
CA SER A 93 -11.06 -19.12 -12.30
C SER A 93 -12.52 -19.63 -12.35
N PRO A 94 -13.41 -19.16 -11.47
CA PRO A 94 -14.76 -19.70 -11.32
C PRO A 94 -15.67 -19.42 -12.53
N CYS A 95 -15.38 -18.38 -13.32
CA CYS A 95 -16.19 -17.99 -14.47
C CYS A 95 -15.92 -18.88 -15.69
N GLN A 96 -16.96 -19.56 -16.16
CA GLN A 96 -16.94 -20.42 -17.34
C GLN A 96 -17.16 -19.61 -18.62
N ASN A 97 -17.06 -20.29 -19.77
CA ASN A 97 -17.41 -19.75 -21.09
C ASN A 97 -16.75 -18.39 -21.41
N GLN A 98 -15.48 -18.24 -21.03
CA GLN A 98 -14.69 -17.02 -21.22
C GLN A 98 -15.28 -15.77 -20.51
N GLY A 99 -16.08 -15.97 -19.47
CA GLY A 99 -16.52 -14.91 -18.58
C GLY A 99 -15.33 -14.27 -17.86
N LYS A 100 -15.39 -12.94 -17.65
CA LYS A 100 -14.37 -12.22 -16.90
C LYS A 100 -14.69 -12.27 -15.42
N CYS A 101 -13.76 -12.78 -14.61
CA CYS A 101 -13.88 -12.74 -13.16
C CYS A 101 -13.43 -11.40 -12.61
N LYS A 102 -14.22 -10.85 -11.69
CA LYS A 102 -13.86 -9.70 -10.87
C LYS A 102 -13.91 -10.12 -9.41
N ASP A 103 -12.78 -10.00 -8.74
CA ASP A 103 -12.64 -10.25 -7.30
C ASP A 103 -13.41 -9.21 -6.48
N GLY A 104 -13.76 -9.58 -5.25
CA GLY A 104 -14.50 -8.72 -4.34
C GLY A 104 -14.26 -9.10 -2.88
N LEU A 105 -15.06 -8.54 -1.97
CA LEU A 105 -14.92 -8.80 -0.54
C LEU A 105 -15.62 -10.10 -0.14
N GLY A 106 -14.86 -11.20 -0.16
CA GLY A 106 -15.37 -12.53 0.17
C GLY A 106 -16.36 -13.07 -0.87
N GLU A 107 -16.42 -12.45 -2.05
CA GLU A 107 -17.28 -12.83 -3.16
C GLU A 107 -16.67 -12.40 -4.51
N TYR A 108 -16.92 -13.18 -5.55
CA TYR A 108 -16.56 -12.82 -6.92
C TYR A 108 -17.80 -12.50 -7.74
N THR A 109 -17.60 -11.72 -8.81
CA THR A 109 -18.62 -11.48 -9.84
C THR A 109 -18.08 -11.91 -11.20
N CYS A 110 -18.88 -12.66 -11.96
CA CYS A 110 -18.57 -13.00 -13.35
C CYS A 110 -19.29 -12.06 -14.31
N THR A 111 -18.54 -11.43 -15.21
CA THR A 111 -19.10 -10.74 -16.38
C THR A 111 -19.15 -11.70 -17.56
N CYS A 112 -20.34 -12.14 -17.93
CA CYS A 112 -20.55 -13.13 -18.97
C CYS A 112 -20.50 -12.53 -20.38
N LEU A 113 -20.10 -13.34 -21.35
CA LEU A 113 -20.23 -13.01 -22.77
C LEU A 113 -21.68 -13.12 -23.22
N GLU A 114 -22.00 -12.44 -24.33
CA GLU A 114 -23.34 -12.49 -24.93
C GLU A 114 -23.75 -13.95 -25.20
N GLY A 115 -24.98 -14.29 -24.81
CA GLY A 115 -25.50 -15.65 -24.92
C GLY A 115 -25.19 -16.58 -23.74
N PHE A 116 -24.48 -16.11 -22.70
CA PHE A 116 -24.24 -16.85 -21.47
C PHE A 116 -24.78 -16.12 -20.23
N GLU A 117 -25.30 -16.89 -19.27
CA GLU A 117 -25.82 -16.43 -17.98
C GLU A 117 -25.51 -17.44 -16.87
N GLY A 118 -25.98 -17.16 -15.65
CA GLY A 118 -25.66 -17.93 -14.45
C GLY A 118 -24.57 -17.26 -13.61
N LYS A 119 -24.40 -17.72 -12.36
CA LYS A 119 -23.42 -17.13 -11.43
C LYS A 119 -22.00 -17.22 -11.97
N ASN A 120 -21.73 -18.29 -12.70
CA ASN A 120 -20.43 -18.65 -13.24
C ASN A 120 -20.45 -18.65 -14.77
N CYS A 121 -21.43 -17.99 -15.40
CA CYS A 121 -21.63 -18.02 -16.86
C CYS A 121 -21.81 -19.43 -17.44
N GLU A 122 -22.38 -20.36 -16.68
CA GLU A 122 -22.52 -21.77 -17.02
C GLU A 122 -23.74 -22.09 -17.92
N LEU A 123 -24.72 -21.18 -18.00
CA LEU A 123 -25.95 -21.37 -18.77
C LEU A 123 -25.82 -20.72 -20.14
N CYS A 124 -26.03 -21.47 -21.22
CA CYS A 124 -26.09 -20.94 -22.58
C CYS A 124 -27.54 -20.58 -22.95
N MET A 125 -27.81 -19.29 -23.14
CA MET A 125 -29.14 -18.77 -23.52
C MET A 125 -29.41 -18.82 -25.02
N LEU A 126 -28.40 -19.09 -25.86
CA LEU A 126 -28.58 -19.18 -27.32
C LEU A 126 -29.41 -20.39 -27.79
N ILE A 127 -29.85 -21.26 -26.87
CA ILE A 127 -30.69 -22.41 -27.18
C ILE A 127 -32.19 -22.04 -27.25
N PHE A 128 -32.62 -20.90 -26.68
CA PHE A 128 -34.05 -20.54 -26.59
C PHE A 128 -34.57 -19.63 -27.73
N ALA A 129 -33.77 -19.34 -28.75
CA ALA A 129 -34.16 -18.53 -29.91
C ALA A 129 -34.43 -19.36 -31.18
N LEU A 130 -34.66 -20.67 -31.06
CA LEU A 130 -35.01 -21.60 -32.15
C LEU A 130 -36.44 -22.13 -32.01
#